data_AF-A0A352VPZ2-F1
#
_entry.id   AF-A0A352VPZ2-F1
#
_cell.length_a   1.000
_cell.length_b   1.000
_cell.length_c   1.000
_cell.angle_alpha   90.00
_cell.angle_beta   90.00
_cell.angle_gamma   90.00
#
_symmetry.space_group_name_H-M   'P 1'
#
loop_
_entity.id
_entity.type
_entity.pdbx_description
1 polymer ?
#
loop_
_entity_poly.entity_id
_entity_poly.type
_entity_poly.pdbx_seq_one_letter_code
_entity_poly.pdbx_strand_id
1 'polypeptide(L)'
;MKRLCLILTLTAMVATPAFSQQSAPEIPFESLPRPLKYSPDMNLGEILGIAVNSVGHIVILNHPGSANQGPIWSNSTTQLLEFDQDGYYVGEIGKGVYG
;
A
#
# COMPACT_ATOMS: atom_id res chain seq x y z
N MET A 1 8.00 -0.13 57.54
CA MET A 1 7.20 0.80 56.71
C MET A 1 7.91 1.27 55.43
N LYS A 2 9.15 1.80 55.49
CA LYS A 2 9.88 2.29 54.29
C LYS A 2 10.06 1.25 53.17
N ARG A 3 10.38 0.00 53.52
CA ARG A 3 10.55 -1.12 52.56
C ARG A 3 9.24 -1.52 51.87
N LEU A 4 8.12 -1.49 52.59
CA LEU A 4 6.80 -1.76 52.03
C LEU A 4 6.38 -0.67 51.03
N CYS A 5 6.67 0.58 51.37
CA CYS A 5 6.41 1.71 50.47
C CYS A 5 7.21 1.57 49.16
N LEU A 6 8.51 1.25 49.25
CA LEU A 6 9.39 1.04 48.10
C LEU A 6 8.93 -0.10 47.17
N ILE A 7 8.48 -1.21 47.77
CA ILE A 7 7.96 -2.36 47.00
C ILE A 7 6.69 -1.94 46.25
N LEU A 8 5.76 -1.24 46.91
CA LEU A 8 4.53 -0.78 46.27
C LEU A 8 4.80 0.18 45.10
N THR A 9 5.73 1.13 45.26
CA THR A 9 6.07 2.05 44.16
C THR A 9 6.71 1.31 42.99
N LEU A 10 7.60 0.36 43.25
CA LEU A 10 8.26 -0.41 42.19
C LEU A 10 7.24 -1.29 41.45
N THR A 11 6.31 -1.93 42.17
CA THR A 11 5.23 -2.71 41.55
C THR A 11 4.31 -1.83 40.72
N ALA A 12 3.95 -0.64 41.21
CA ALA A 12 3.13 0.31 40.46
C ALA A 12 3.81 0.78 39.17
N MET A 13 5.13 1.06 39.19
CA MET A 13 5.87 1.48 38.00
C MET A 13 6.02 0.37 36.94
N VAL A 14 6.01 -0.90 37.35
CA VAL A 14 6.12 -2.04 36.43
C VAL A 14 4.75 -2.48 35.90
N ALA A 15 3.68 -2.29 36.67
CA ALA A 15 2.33 -2.71 36.28
C ALA A 15 1.67 -1.76 35.25
N THR A 16 2.00 -0.46 35.26
CA THR A 16 1.39 0.53 34.35
C THR A 16 1.53 0.22 32.86
N PRO A 17 2.70 -0.18 32.29
CA PRO A 17 2.78 -0.51 30.87
C PRO A 17 2.00 -1.77 30.47
N ALA A 18 1.66 -2.64 31.42
CA ALA A 18 0.88 -3.87 31.19
C ALA A 18 -0.64 -3.63 31.09
N PHE A 19 -1.10 -2.43 31.43
CA PHE A 19 -2.51 -2.00 31.26
C PHE A 19 -2.67 -0.95 30.16
N SER A 20 -1.57 -0.52 29.53
CA SER A 20 -1.55 0.47 28.45
C SER A 20 -1.65 -0.15 27.05
N GLN A 21 -1.75 -1.48 26.92
CA GLN A 21 -2.02 -2.12 25.64
C GLN A 21 -3.47 -1.86 25.22
N GLN A 22 -3.68 -0.80 24.46
CA GLN A 22 -4.92 -0.64 23.69
C GLN A 22 -4.91 -1.64 22.53
N SER A 23 -5.98 -2.41 22.38
CA SER A 23 -6.26 -3.14 21.15
C SER A 23 -6.46 -2.12 20.03
N ALA A 24 -5.69 -2.27 18.94
CA ALA A 24 -5.92 -1.48 17.74
C ALA A 24 -7.31 -1.81 17.17
N PRO A 25 -8.06 -0.82 16.67
CA PRO A 25 -9.28 -1.08 15.93
C PRO A 25 -9.00 -2.01 14.75
N GLU A 26 -9.86 -2.99 14.55
CA GLU A 26 -9.80 -3.85 13.36
C GLU A 26 -10.24 -3.04 12.13
N ILE A 27 -9.45 -3.12 11.06
CA ILE A 27 -9.80 -2.53 9.77
C ILE A 27 -10.63 -3.58 9.01
N PRO A 28 -11.90 -3.31 8.70
CA PRO A 28 -12.71 -4.26 7.95
C PRO A 28 -12.07 -4.51 6.58
N PHE A 29 -11.88 -5.78 6.24
CA PHE A 29 -11.32 -6.20 4.98
C PHE A 29 -12.27 -7.17 4.29
N GLU A 30 -12.66 -6.85 3.07
CA GLU A 30 -13.39 -7.72 2.17
C GLU A 30 -12.61 -7.86 0.87
N SER A 31 -12.37 -9.10 0.44
CA SER A 31 -11.71 -9.35 -0.84
C SER A 31 -12.73 -9.29 -1.96
N LEU A 32 -12.54 -8.36 -2.90
CA LEU A 32 -13.33 -8.29 -4.12
C LEU A 32 -12.69 -9.17 -5.21
N PRO A 33 -13.46 -10.04 -5.88
CA PRO A 33 -12.94 -10.85 -6.97
C PRO A 33 -12.67 -9.96 -8.20
N ARG A 34 -11.42 -9.98 -8.69
CA ARG A 34 -10.98 -9.27 -9.92
C ARG A 34 -11.42 -7.80 -9.96
N PRO A 35 -10.92 -6.96 -9.02
CA PRO A 35 -11.33 -5.55 -8.95
C PRO A 35 -10.82 -4.73 -10.14
N LEU A 36 -9.76 -5.19 -10.83
CA LEU A 36 -9.20 -4.55 -12.01
C LEU A 36 -9.47 -5.41 -13.25
N LYS A 37 -9.91 -4.78 -14.33
CA LYS A 37 -10.31 -5.40 -15.60
C LYS A 37 -9.45 -4.80 -16.71
N TYR A 38 -8.45 -5.56 -17.16
CA TYR A 38 -7.48 -5.16 -18.19
C TYR A 38 -7.23 -6.31 -19.18
N SER A 39 -6.61 -6.00 -20.31
CA SER A 39 -6.27 -7.00 -21.32
C SER A 39 -5.35 -8.09 -20.74
N PRO A 40 -5.54 -9.37 -21.08
CA PRO A 40 -4.60 -10.43 -20.72
C PRO A 40 -3.17 -10.20 -21.27
N ASP A 41 -2.99 -9.30 -22.24
CA ASP A 41 -1.68 -8.94 -22.79
C ASP A 41 -0.94 -7.87 -21.96
N MET A 42 -1.56 -7.38 -20.87
CA MET A 42 -0.98 -6.39 -19.97
C MET A 42 -0.57 -7.03 -18.65
N ASN A 43 0.58 -6.59 -18.11
CA ASN A 43 1.09 -7.06 -16.83
C ASN A 43 1.08 -5.92 -15.80
N LEU A 44 0.61 -6.25 -14.59
CA LEU A 44 0.96 -5.50 -13.39
C LEU A 44 2.22 -6.16 -12.82
N GLY A 45 3.32 -5.41 -12.80
CA GLY A 45 4.60 -5.86 -12.27
C GLY A 45 4.67 -5.56 -10.77
N GLU A 46 5.60 -4.70 -10.39
CA GLU A 46 5.70 -4.17 -9.02
C GLU A 46 4.84 -2.90 -8.89
N ILE A 47 3.82 -2.95 -8.03
CA ILE A 47 2.97 -1.78 -7.76
C ILE A 47 3.65 -0.91 -6.69
N LEU A 48 4.11 0.26 -7.11
CA LEU A 48 4.81 1.22 -6.25
C LEU A 48 3.82 2.15 -5.51
N GLY A 49 2.59 2.27 -6.00
CA GLY A 49 1.58 3.11 -5.39
C GLY A 49 0.22 3.01 -6.07
N ILE A 50 -0.83 3.37 -5.32
CA ILE A 50 -2.21 3.42 -5.78
C ILE A 50 -2.83 4.72 -5.24
N ALA A 51 -3.56 5.44 -6.08
CA ALA A 51 -4.37 6.59 -5.69
C ALA A 51 -5.78 6.46 -6.24
N VAL A 52 -6.76 7.05 -5.54
CA VAL A 52 -8.15 7.15 -6.00
C VAL A 52 -8.54 8.63 -6.07
N ASN A 53 -9.11 9.06 -7.19
CA ASN A 53 -9.56 10.45 -7.35
C ASN A 53 -10.99 10.67 -6.85
N SER A 54 -11.49 11.90 -6.90
CA SER A 54 -12.82 12.28 -6.39
C SER A 54 -13.99 11.66 -7.16
N VAL A 55 -13.77 11.10 -8.35
CA VAL A 55 -14.79 10.39 -9.15
C VAL A 55 -14.66 8.87 -9.06
N GLY A 56 -13.72 8.37 -8.24
CA GLY A 56 -13.54 6.94 -8.00
C GLY A 56 -12.61 6.23 -8.97
N HIS A 57 -11.96 6.94 -9.90
CA HIS A 57 -10.94 6.31 -10.75
C HIS A 57 -9.72 5.92 -9.91
N ILE A 58 -9.14 4.78 -10.25
CA ILE A 58 -7.94 4.24 -9.64
C ILE A 58 -6.76 4.54 -10.56
N VAL A 59 -5.70 5.15 -10.04
CA VAL A 59 -4.43 5.32 -10.74
C VAL A 59 -3.38 4.46 -10.04
N ILE A 60 -2.75 3.58 -10.80
CA ILE A 60 -1.72 2.66 -10.34
C ILE A 60 -0.37 3.10 -10.90
N LEU A 61 0.59 3.35 -10.00
CA LEU A 61 1.99 3.47 -10.37
C LEU A 61 2.59 2.07 -10.48
N ASN A 62 2.66 1.57 -11.71
CA ASN A 62 3.16 0.25 -12.05
C ASN A 62 4.62 0.34 -12.50
N HIS A 63 5.46 -0.54 -11.96
CA HIS A 63 6.79 -0.81 -12.48
C HIS A 63 6.72 -2.16 -13.21
N PRO A 64 6.51 -2.18 -14.55
CA PRO A 64 6.29 -3.41 -15.32
C PRO A 64 7.47 -4.39 -15.30
N GLY A 65 8.63 -3.96 -14.79
CA GLY A 65 9.87 -4.73 -14.86
C GLY A 65 10.46 -4.66 -16.27
N SER A 66 11.77 -4.47 -16.32
CA SER A 66 12.61 -4.41 -17.52
C SER A 66 11.91 -3.98 -18.82
N ALA A 67 11.90 -2.69 -19.13
CA ALA A 67 11.54 -2.26 -20.48
C ALA A 67 12.39 -3.02 -21.48
N ASN A 68 11.76 -3.62 -22.49
CA ASN A 68 12.41 -4.34 -23.59
C ASN A 68 13.39 -3.45 -24.41
N GLN A 69 13.68 -2.24 -23.95
CA GLN A 69 14.64 -1.28 -24.48
C GLN A 69 15.37 -0.60 -23.31
N GLY A 70 16.70 -0.72 -23.25
CA GLY A 70 17.57 -0.08 -22.26
C GLY A 70 18.58 -1.03 -21.60
N PRO A 71 19.62 -0.51 -20.92
CA PRO A 71 20.61 -1.34 -20.23
C PRO A 71 19.97 -2.16 -19.10
N ILE A 72 20.44 -3.41 -18.88
CA ILE A 72 19.94 -4.34 -17.85
C ILE A 72 19.90 -3.74 -16.42
N TRP A 73 20.69 -2.68 -16.19
CA TRP A 73 20.87 -2.00 -14.92
C TRP A 73 20.21 -0.61 -14.85
N SER A 74 19.48 -0.16 -15.88
CA SER A 74 18.93 1.21 -15.96
C SER A 74 17.65 1.32 -16.82
N ASN A 75 16.77 0.31 -16.83
CA ASN A 75 15.50 0.37 -17.57
C ASN A 75 14.28 0.38 -16.64
N SER A 76 14.36 1.19 -15.57
CA SER A 76 13.22 1.48 -14.71
C SER A 76 12.18 2.29 -15.48
N THR A 77 11.31 1.59 -16.20
CA THR A 77 10.11 2.20 -16.77
C THR A 77 9.01 2.21 -15.74
N THR A 78 8.28 3.30 -15.65
CA THR A 78 7.11 3.39 -14.77
C THR A 78 5.91 3.75 -15.60
N GLN A 79 4.78 3.11 -15.33
CA GLN A 79 3.51 3.39 -15.99
C GLN A 79 2.53 3.93 -14.97
N LEU A 80 1.79 4.96 -15.34
CA LEU A 80 0.61 5.42 -14.61
C LEU A 80 -0.62 4.85 -15.31
N LEU A 81 -1.13 3.73 -14.80
CA LEU A 81 -2.27 3.03 -15.36
C LEU A 81 -3.56 3.53 -14.69
N GLU A 82 -4.49 4.05 -15.49
CA GLU A 82 -5.78 4.54 -15.01
C GLU A 82 -6.88 3.48 -15.24
N PHE A 83 -7.71 3.31 -14.22
CA PHE A 83 -8.92 2.49 -14.24
C PHE A 83 -10.11 3.33 -13.80
N ASP A 84 -11.27 3.12 -14.42
CA ASP A 84 -12.50 3.79 -14.04
C ASP A 84 -13.05 3.29 -12.69
N GLN A 85 -14.13 3.90 -12.21
CA GLN A 85 -14.79 3.52 -10.96
C GLN A 85 -15.30 2.07 -10.93
N ASP A 86 -15.49 1.45 -12.09
CA ASP A 86 -15.95 0.07 -12.25
C ASP A 86 -14.78 -0.90 -12.46
N GLY A 87 -13.55 -0.40 -12.41
CA GLY A 87 -12.31 -1.16 -12.52
C GLY A 87 -11.85 -1.44 -13.96
N TYR A 88 -12.48 -0.86 -14.98
CA TYR A 88 -12.04 -1.03 -16.38
C TYR A 88 -10.84 -0.15 -16.70
N TYR A 89 -9.85 -0.72 -17.39
CA TYR A 89 -8.70 0.03 -17.86
C TYR A 89 -9.11 1.15 -18.82
N VAL A 90 -8.69 2.37 -18.50
CA VAL A 90 -8.92 3.59 -19.30
C VAL A 90 -7.72 3.86 -20.21
N GLY A 91 -6.50 3.82 -19.64
CA GLY A 91 -5.31 4.20 -20.39
C GLY A 91 -4.05 4.35 -19.52
N GLU A 92 -2.95 4.70 -20.19
CA GLU A 92 -1.69 5.07 -19.54
C GLU A 92 -1.53 6.60 -19.59
N ILE A 93 -1.50 7.23 -18.42
CA ILE A 93 -1.30 8.68 -18.29
C ILE A 93 0.16 8.98 -18.59
N GLY A 94 0.40 9.89 -19.54
CA GLY A 94 1.76 10.32 -19.88
C GLY A 94 2.62 9.20 -20.45
N LYS A 95 2.02 8.33 -21.28
CA LYS A 95 2.73 7.19 -21.90
C LYS A 95 4.06 7.60 -22.52
N GLY A 96 5.13 6.94 -22.11
CA GLY A 96 6.50 7.18 -22.59
C GLY A 96 7.16 8.46 -22.06
N VAL A 97 6.57 9.13 -21.05
CA VAL A 97 7.15 10.30 -20.39
C VAL A 97 7.96 9.91 -19.15
N TYR A 98 7.61 8.81 -18.50
CA TYR A 98 8.26 8.34 -17.27
C TYR A 98 8.93 6.98 -17.50
N GLY A 99 10.25 6.98 -17.72
CA GLY A 99 11.04 5.76 -17.94
C GLY A 99 11.87 5.77 -19.20
#